data_AF-A0A8J4U202-F1
#
_entry.id   AF-A0A8J4U202-F1
#
_cell.length_a   1.000
_cell.length_b   1.000
_cell.length_c   1.000
_cell.angle_alpha   90.00
_cell.angle_beta   90.00
_cell.angle_gamma   90.00
#
_symmetry.space_group_name_H-M   'P 1'
#
loop_
_entity.id
_entity.type
_entity.pdbx_description
1 polymer ?
#
loop_
_entity_poly.entity_id
_entity_poly.type
_entity_poly.pdbx_seq_one_letter_code
_entity_poly.pdbx_strand_id
1 'polypeptide(L)' 'DLEHKVITLLKNELNRFKKLLSPDYPACSEREVEDEEDQSSVRVSALKITLHVLKNMNHTDLANTLQN' A
#
# COMPACT_ATOMS: atom_id res chain seq x y z
N ASP A 1 14.04 16.81 7.70
CA ASP A 1 13.91 15.52 8.42
C ASP A 1 12.54 14.87 8.40
N LEU A 2 11.44 15.53 8.79
CA LEU A 2 10.12 14.88 8.87
C LEU A 2 9.51 14.51 7.51
N GLU A 3 9.48 15.45 6.56
CA GLU A 3 8.90 15.24 5.23
C GLU A 3 9.55 14.05 4.50
N HIS A 4 10.89 13.98 4.53
CA HIS A 4 11.63 12.87 3.95
C HIS A 4 11.25 11.53 4.58
N LYS A 5 11.09 11.47 5.91
CA LYS A 5 10.66 10.26 6.62
C LYS A 5 9.24 9.83 6.19
N VAL A 6 8.31 10.79 6.09
CA VAL A 6 6.93 10.53 5.64
C VAL A 6 6.91 10.04 4.19
N ILE A 7 7.65 10.69 3.28
CA ILE A 7 7.76 10.28 1.88
C ILE A 7 8.32 8.86 1.77
N THR A 8 9.37 8.53 2.52
CA THR A 8 9.95 7.18 2.52
C THR A 8 8.93 6.13 2.98
N LEU A 9 8.21 6.38 4.08
CA LEU A 9 7.21 5.43 4.58
C LEU A 9 6.07 5.23 3.58
N LEU A 10 5.54 6.30 3.00
CA LEU A 10 4.51 6.20 1.97
C LEU A 10 5.01 5.47 0.71
N LYS A 11 6.24 5.73 0.29
CA LYS A 11 6.85 5.05 -0.86
C LYS A 11 7.02 3.55 -0.63
N ASN A 12 7.37 3.13 0.58
CA ASN A 12 7.47 1.72 0.95
C ASN A 12 6.11 1.02 0.84
N GLU A 13 5.05 1.61 1.40
CA GLU A 13 3.69 1.07 1.32
C GLU A 13 3.18 1.02 -0.13
N LEU A 14 3.44 2.07 -0.93
CA LEU A 14 3.07 2.09 -2.35
C LEU A 14 3.78 0.99 -3.15
N ASN A 15 5.06 0.73 -2.89
CA ASN A 15 5.79 -0.37 -3.52
C ASN A 15 5.19 -1.72 -3.14
N ARG A 16 4.75 -1.89 -1.89
CA ARG A 16 4.08 -3.10 -1.41
C ARG A 16 2.73 -3.31 -2.10
N PHE A 17 1.91 -2.28 -2.26
CA PHE A 17 0.66 -2.38 -3.04
C PHE A 17 0.92 -2.71 -4.50
N LYS A 18 1.97 -2.13 -5.11
CA LYS A 18 2.37 -2.47 -6.48
C LYS A 18 2.75 -3.94 -6.62
N LYS A 19 3.49 -4.49 -5.64
CA LYS A 19 3.79 -5.93 -5.60
C LYS A 19 2.51 -6.74 -5.46
N LEU A 20 1.63 -6.41 -4.51
CA LEU A 20 0.37 -7.14 -4.27
C LEU A 20 -0.55 -7.16 -5.49
N LEU A 21 -0.58 -6.08 -6.28
CA LEU A 21 -1.32 -5.99 -7.53
C LEU A 21 -0.65 -6.70 -8.72
N SER A 22 0.57 -7.19 -8.56
CA SER A 22 1.27 -7.91 -9.61
C SER A 22 0.70 -9.32 -9.76
N PRO A 23 0.35 -9.76 -10.98
CA PRO A 23 -0.14 -11.13 -11.22
C PRO A 23 0.89 -12.20 -10.87
N ASP A 24 2.18 -11.85 -10.88
CA ASP A 24 3.29 -12.74 -10.54
C ASP A 24 3.62 -12.75 -9.03
N TYR A 25 2.88 -12.00 -8.21
CA TYR A 25 3.16 -11.94 -6.78
C TYR A 25 2.63 -13.20 -6.09
N PRO A 26 3.50 -14.00 -5.44
CA PRO A 26 3.05 -15.14 -4.67
C PRO A 26 2.21 -14.64 -3.51
N ALA A 27 0.90 -14.95 -3.53
CA ALA A 27 -0.09 -14.54 -2.53
C ALA A 27 0.24 -14.93 -1.07
N CYS A 28 1.37 -15.61 -0.83
CA CYS A 28 1.80 -16.15 0.46
C CYS A 28 3.24 -15.77 0.86
N SER A 29 3.84 -14.70 0.29
CA SER A 29 5.27 -14.38 0.56
C SER A 29 5.56 -13.22 1.53
N GLU A 30 4.62 -12.45 2.04
CA GLU A 30 4.97 -11.35 2.96
C GLU A 30 4.06 -11.33 4.20
N ARG A 31 4.31 -12.25 5.13
CA ARG A 31 4.28 -11.88 6.55
C ARG A 31 5.67 -11.35 6.90
N GLU A 32 6.02 -10.20 6.32
CA GLU A 32 7.10 -9.40 6.88
C GLU A 32 6.57 -8.86 8.21
N VAL A 33 6.88 -9.62 9.26
CA VAL A 33 6.72 -9.25 10.67
C VAL A 33 7.73 -8.15 10.99
N GLU A 34 7.49 -6.94 10.50
CA GLU A 34 8.29 -5.77 10.84
C GLU A 34 7.39 -4.70 11.50
N ASP A 35 7.45 -4.68 12.84
CA ASP A 35 6.98 -3.64 13.76
C ASP A 35 5.55 -3.12 13.56
N GLU A 36 4.61 -3.84 14.19
CA GLU A 36 3.20 -3.94 13.83
C GLU A 36 2.30 -2.74 14.19
N GLU A 37 2.74 -1.75 14.98
CA GLU A 37 1.82 -0.67 15.40
C GLU A 37 1.96 0.62 14.58
N ASP A 38 3.14 1.24 14.52
CA ASP A 38 3.31 2.51 13.80
C ASP A 38 3.21 2.33 12.28
N GLN A 39 3.75 1.24 11.74
CA GLN A 39 3.64 0.94 10.30
C GLN A 39 2.20 0.59 9.90
N SER A 40 1.38 0.06 10.82
CA SER A 40 -0.03 -0.23 10.52
C SER A 40 -0.83 1.03 10.21
N SER A 41 -0.58 2.11 10.96
CA SER A 41 -1.28 3.39 10.77
C SER A 41 -0.93 4.05 9.45
N VAL A 42 0.36 3.96 9.05
CA VAL A 42 0.84 4.47 7.77
C VAL A 42 0.30 3.63 6.63
N ARG A 43 0.31 2.30 6.75
CA ARG A 43 -0.29 1.39 5.77
C ARG A 43 -1.77 1.69 5.53
N VAL A 44 -2.56 1.84 6.60
CA VAL A 44 -3.99 2.20 6.49
C VAL A 44 -4.18 3.54 5.80
N SER A 45 -3.35 4.54 6.13
CA SER A 45 -3.42 5.86 5.52
C SER A 45 -3.01 5.85 4.05
N ALA A 46 -1.91 5.17 3.72
CA ALA A 46 -1.44 4.96 2.35
C ALA A 46 -2.47 4.20 1.51
N LEU A 47 -3.12 3.18 2.07
CA LEU A 47 -4.18 2.43 1.41
C LEU A 47 -5.36 3.34 1.09
N LYS A 48 -5.84 4.15 2.05
CA LYS A 48 -6.94 5.12 1.81
C LYS A 48 -6.62 6.10 0.68
N ILE A 49 -5.41 6.66 0.69
CA ILE A 49 -4.94 7.57 -0.37
C ILE A 49 -4.91 6.85 -1.72
N THR A 50 -4.34 5.63 -1.75
CA THR A 50 -4.21 4.82 -2.97
C THR A 50 -5.58 4.47 -3.55
N LEU A 51 -6.53 4.01 -2.73
CA LEU A 51 -7.90 3.71 -3.15
C LEU A 51 -8.62 4.94 -3.72
N HIS A 52 -8.42 6.11 -3.11
CA HIS A 52 -8.98 7.36 -3.62
C HIS A 52 -8.41 7.72 -5.00
N VAL A 53 -7.08 7.64 -5.17
CA VAL A 53 -6.41 7.90 -6.45
C VAL A 53 -6.87 6.92 -7.53
N LEU A 54 -6.91 5.62 -7.24
CA LEU A 54 -7.35 4.61 -8.20
C LEU A 54 -8.79 4.84 -8.67
N LYS A 55 -9.70 5.17 -7.75
CA LYS A 55 -11.09 5.51 -8.09
C LYS A 55 -11.17 6.76 -8.97
N ASN A 56 -10.40 7.81 -8.65
CA ASN A 56 -10.35 9.03 -9.47
C ASN A 56 -9.72 8.80 -10.85
N MET A 57 -8.89 7.78 -11.01
CA MET A 57 -8.29 7.37 -12.29
C MET A 57 -9.18 6.39 -13.09
N ASN A 58 -10.39 6.07 -12.64
CA ASN A 58 -11.25 5.01 -13.18
C ASN A 58 -10.66 3.59 -13.11
N HIS A 59 -9.67 3.35 -12.24
CA HIS A 59 -9.08 2.03 -12.00
C HIS A 59 -9.82 1.29 -10.86
N THR A 60 -11.15 1.20 -10.97
CA THR A 60 -12.01 0.64 -9.92
C THR A 60 -11.69 -0.82 -9.61
N ASP A 61 -11.32 -1.62 -10.61
CA ASP A 61 -10.99 -3.04 -10.41
C ASP A 61 -9.73 -3.20 -9.53
N LEU A 62 -8.69 -2.39 -9.76
CA LEU A 62 -7.50 -2.39 -8.91
C LEU A 62 -7.81 -1.92 -7.50
N ALA A 63 -8.71 -0.93 -7.35
CA ALA A 63 -9.15 -0.47 -6.04
C ALA A 63 -9.90 -1.58 -5.28
N ASN A 64 -10.74 -2.34 -5.97
CA ASN A 64 -11.46 -3.47 -5.39
C ASN A 64 -10.49 -4.60 -5.01
N THR A 65 -9.50 -4.92 -5.86
CA THR A 65 -8.47 -5.92 -5.55
C THR A 65 -7.65 -5.56 -4.32
N LEU A 66 -7.27 -4.28 -4.15
CA LEU A 66 -6.52 -3.82 -2.98
C LEU A 66 -7.35 -3.70 -1.69
N GLN A 67 -8.68 -3.56 -1.81
CA GLN A 67 -9.56 -3.42 -0.66
C GLN A 67 -9.90 -4.78 0.01
N ASN A 68 -9.81 -5.88 -0.75
CA ASN A 68 -10.12 -7.25 -0.30
C ASN A 68 -8.93 -7.90 0.41
#